data_AF-A0A2D5VPH1-F1
#
_entry.id   AF-A0A2D5VPH1-F1
#
_cell.length_a   1.000
_cell.length_b   1.000
_cell.length_c   1.000
_cell.angle_alpha   90.00
_cell.angle_beta   90.00
_cell.angle_gamma   90.00
#
_symmetry.space_group_name_H-M   'P 1'
#
loop_
_entity.id
_entity.type
_entity.pdbx_description
1 polymer ?
#
loop_
_entity_poly.entity_id
_entity_poly.type
_entity_poly.pdbx_seq_one_letter_code
_entity_poly.pdbx_strand_id
1 'polypeptide(L)'
;MDDIIPQGIKIDTLPNGKPYGSPYYDTPEKVYWNDSKTHFVLIYSIVEQTMTNYTGQMVWAKQTDDTPKILGHLGGVIIKVKWLNDEVFIFKNSGGAQIEPIRAIHVVKGIYTYPNTESYSQDLDTIKEIPNTFTELS
;
A
#
# COMPACT_ATOMS: atom_id res chain seq x y z
N MET A 1 -2.93 10.80 -15.31
CA MET A 1 -2.48 12.06 -14.69
C MET A 1 -2.75 11.85 -13.22
N ASP A 2 -1.77 11.43 -12.41
CA ASP A 2 -1.84 11.36 -10.94
C ASP A 2 -0.51 10.77 -10.42
N ASP A 3 0.52 11.62 -10.30
CA ASP A 3 1.83 11.29 -9.68
C ASP A 3 2.17 12.27 -8.53
N ILE A 4 1.19 13.08 -8.09
CA ILE A 4 1.44 14.10 -7.07
C ILE A 4 1.19 13.46 -5.70
N ILE A 5 2.29 13.22 -4.98
CA ILE A 5 2.24 12.93 -3.54
C ILE A 5 1.37 13.99 -2.87
N PRO A 6 0.35 13.62 -2.08
CA PRO A 6 -0.51 14.58 -1.43
C PRO A 6 0.32 15.58 -0.62
N GLN A 7 0.02 16.87 -0.77
CA GLN A 7 0.66 17.91 0.03
C GLN A 7 0.45 17.60 1.52
N GLY A 8 1.52 17.71 2.31
CA GLY A 8 1.48 17.45 3.75
C GLY A 8 1.96 16.07 4.19
N ILE A 9 2.19 15.11 3.28
CA ILE A 9 2.89 13.87 3.67
C ILE A 9 4.36 14.20 3.96
N LYS A 10 4.74 14.09 5.23
CA LYS A 10 6.14 14.12 5.66
C LYS A 10 6.65 12.68 5.71
N ILE A 11 7.58 12.34 4.84
CA ILE A 11 8.13 10.97 4.74
C ILE A 11 8.67 10.49 6.10
N ASP A 12 9.32 11.38 6.86
CA ASP A 12 9.84 11.08 8.22
C ASP A 12 8.77 10.74 9.27
N THR A 13 7.49 10.97 8.95
CA THR A 13 6.34 10.62 9.80
C THR A 13 5.64 9.34 9.36
N LEU A 14 6.06 8.74 8.24
CA LEU A 14 5.55 7.46 7.79
C LEU A 14 6.09 6.33 8.68
N PRO A 15 5.34 5.23 8.84
CA PRO A 15 5.82 4.05 9.53
C PRO A 15 7.19 3.61 9.01
N ASN A 16 8.11 3.32 9.93
CA ASN A 16 9.50 2.95 9.65
C ASN A 16 10.33 4.04 8.92
N GLY A 17 9.83 5.28 8.82
CA GLY A 17 10.46 6.41 8.13
C GLY A 17 11.74 6.99 8.77
N LYS A 18 12.44 6.23 9.62
CA LYS A 18 13.78 6.59 10.11
C LYS A 18 14.70 5.37 10.15
N PRO A 19 15.44 5.08 9.07
CA PRO A 19 16.67 4.34 9.19
C PRO A 19 17.75 5.30 9.73
N TYR A 20 18.56 4.79 10.66
CA TYR A 20 19.72 5.49 11.19
C TYR A 20 20.65 5.95 10.05
N GLY A 21 21.00 7.24 10.03
CA GLY A 21 21.84 7.83 9.00
C GLY A 21 21.08 7.99 7.68
N SER A 22 21.08 9.20 7.12
CA SER A 22 20.24 9.62 5.98
C SER A 22 19.98 8.52 4.93
N PRO A 23 18.78 7.93 4.86
CA PRO A 23 18.41 7.10 3.73
C PRO A 23 18.33 7.96 2.48
N TYR A 24 18.91 7.48 1.40
CA TYR A 24 18.47 7.89 0.08
C TYR A 24 17.11 7.21 -0.13
N TYR A 25 16.04 7.97 0.07
CA TYR A 25 14.72 7.56 -0.39
C TYR A 25 14.76 7.60 -1.91
N ASP A 26 14.66 6.45 -2.57
CA ASP A 26 14.07 6.47 -3.90
C ASP A 26 12.63 6.94 -3.68
N THR A 27 12.26 8.00 -4.39
CA THR A 27 11.01 8.74 -4.33
C THR A 27 9.77 7.87 -4.07
N PRO A 28 8.68 8.43 -3.49
CA PRO A 28 7.35 7.81 -3.52
C PRO A 28 7.09 7.20 -4.88
N GLU A 29 7.08 5.87 -4.93
CA GLU A 29 7.16 5.18 -6.20
C GLU A 29 5.85 5.40 -6.95
N LYS A 30 4.73 5.27 -6.23
CA LYS A 30 3.37 5.41 -6.77
C LYS A 30 2.36 5.81 -5.69
N VAL A 31 1.41 6.67 -6.07
CA VAL A 31 0.21 6.99 -5.28
C VAL A 31 -1.02 6.53 -6.05
N TYR A 32 -1.94 5.86 -5.38
CA TYR A 32 -3.20 5.38 -5.95
C TYR A 32 -4.37 5.98 -5.19
N TRP A 33 -5.04 6.94 -5.80
CA TRP A 33 -6.26 7.54 -5.26
C TRP A 33 -7.47 6.65 -5.52
N ASN A 34 -8.43 6.65 -4.58
CA ASN A 34 -9.78 6.18 -4.88
C ASN A 34 -10.51 7.19 -5.77
N ASP A 35 -11.63 6.76 -6.38
CA ASP A 35 -12.36 7.59 -7.36
C ASP A 35 -12.86 8.91 -6.77
N SER A 36 -13.29 8.91 -5.49
CA SER A 36 -13.72 10.13 -4.80
C SER A 36 -12.59 11.02 -4.30
N LYS A 37 -11.33 10.61 -4.45
CA LYS A 37 -10.12 11.30 -3.95
C LYS A 37 -10.15 11.59 -2.44
N THR A 38 -10.85 10.76 -1.68
CA THR A 38 -10.94 10.85 -0.22
C THR A 38 -9.91 9.97 0.48
N HIS A 39 -9.45 8.91 -0.18
CA HIS A 39 -8.43 7.99 0.32
C HIS A 39 -7.37 7.73 -0.74
N PHE A 40 -6.16 7.40 -0.29
CA PHE A 40 -5.10 6.97 -1.18
C PHE A 40 -4.26 5.86 -0.56
N VAL A 41 -3.58 5.11 -1.43
CA VAL A 41 -2.49 4.21 -1.10
C VAL A 41 -1.19 4.81 -1.60
N LEU A 42 -0.17 4.85 -0.75
CA LEU A 42 1.18 5.28 -1.09
C LEU A 42 2.13 4.08 -0.95
N ILE A 43 2.88 3.78 -2.02
CA ILE A 43 3.95 2.78 -2.04
C ILE A 43 5.29 3.52 -1.99
N TYR A 44 6.18 3.09 -1.10
CA TYR A 44 7.52 3.66 -0.94
C TYR A 44 8.50 2.57 -0.52
N SER A 45 9.78 2.78 -0.81
CA SER A 45 10.86 1.88 -0.41
C SER A 45 11.72 2.53 0.67
N ILE A 46 12.14 1.74 1.65
CA ILE A 46 13.14 2.15 2.66
C ILE A 46 14.44 1.46 2.31
N VAL A 47 15.52 2.26 2.22
CA VAL A 47 16.88 1.75 2.00
C VAL A 47 17.63 1.74 3.33
N GLU A 48 18.04 0.56 3.78
CA GLU A 48 18.91 0.44 4.95
C GLU A 48 20.38 0.66 4.55
N GLN A 49 21.04 1.66 5.15
CA GLN A 49 22.41 2.08 4.80
C GLN A 49 23.45 0.94 4.90
N THR A 50 23.24 -0.03 5.78
CA THR A 50 24.26 -1.03 6.12
C THR A 50 24.27 -2.25 5.20
N MET A 51 23.19 -2.52 4.45
CA MET A 51 23.08 -3.77 3.69
C MET A 51 22.54 -3.62 2.26
N THR A 52 22.25 -2.40 1.78
CA THR A 52 21.64 -2.19 0.44
C THR A 52 20.33 -2.97 0.28
N ASN A 53 19.64 -3.24 1.38
CA ASN A 53 18.35 -3.90 1.35
C ASN A 53 17.25 -2.87 1.12
N TYR A 54 16.44 -3.12 0.10
CA TYR A 54 15.22 -2.38 -0.17
C TYR A 54 14.06 -3.08 0.49
N THR A 55 13.41 -2.42 1.44
CA THR A 55 12.17 -2.92 2.02
C THR A 55 11.01 -2.09 1.48
N GLY A 56 10.17 -2.72 0.66
CA GLY A 56 8.93 -2.10 0.19
C GLY A 56 7.96 -1.87 1.34
N GLN A 57 7.26 -0.75 1.31
CA GLN A 57 6.25 -0.34 2.27
C GLN A 57 5.03 0.20 1.54
N MET A 58 3.88 0.01 2.17
CA MET A 58 2.61 0.55 1.71
C MET A 58 1.89 1.17 2.90
N VAL A 59 1.38 2.37 2.72
CA VAL A 59 0.43 3.00 3.65
C VAL A 59 -0.86 3.30 2.93
N TRP A 60 -1.98 3.26 3.65
CA TRP A 60 -3.23 3.85 3.19
C TRP A 60 -3.69 4.91 4.16
N ALA A 61 -4.30 5.95 3.61
CA ALA A 61 -4.59 7.16 4.34
C ALA A 61 -5.87 7.81 3.84
N LYS A 62 -6.45 8.65 4.70
CA LYS A 62 -7.54 9.55 4.37
C LYS A 62 -7.00 10.94 4.13
N GLN A 63 -7.34 11.55 3.01
CA GLN A 63 -7.07 12.96 2.77
C GLN A 63 -7.98 13.79 3.69
N THR A 64 -7.38 14.72 4.43
CA THR A 64 -8.08 15.78 5.16
C THR A 64 -7.63 17.13 4.63
N ASP A 65 -8.30 18.21 5.01
CA ASP A 65 -8.03 19.54 4.45
C ASP A 65 -6.60 20.03 4.74
N ASP A 66 -6.01 19.66 5.88
CA ASP A 66 -4.69 20.16 6.31
C ASP A 66 -3.57 19.12 6.18
N THR A 67 -3.82 17.85 6.54
CA THR A 67 -2.78 16.82 6.55
C THR A 67 -3.39 15.42 6.38
N PRO A 68 -2.84 14.57 5.51
CA PRO A 68 -3.30 13.19 5.39
C PRO A 68 -3.23 12.43 6.71
N LYS A 69 -4.30 11.73 7.06
CA LYS A 69 -4.33 10.83 8.22
C LYS A 69 -4.00 9.41 7.77
N ILE A 70 -2.86 8.88 8.19
CA ILE A 70 -2.52 7.47 7.97
C ILE A 70 -3.52 6.59 8.75
N LEU A 71 -4.12 5.64 8.05
CA LEU A 71 -5.10 4.70 8.61
C LEU A 71 -4.48 3.33 8.87
N GLY A 72 -3.45 2.96 8.13
CA GLY A 72 -2.67 1.76 8.38
C GLY A 72 -1.53 1.60 7.40
N HIS A 73 -0.75 0.55 7.59
CA HIS A 73 0.40 0.24 6.76
C HIS A 73 0.66 -1.27 6.67
N LEU A 74 1.44 -1.66 5.68
CA LEU A 74 1.90 -3.02 5.46
C LEU A 74 3.31 -2.98 4.85
N GLY A 75 4.19 -3.85 5.36
CA GLY A 75 5.49 -4.09 4.73
C GLY A 75 5.39 -5.11 3.60
N GLY A 76 6.28 -5.01 2.61
CA GLY A 76 6.38 -5.95 1.50
C GLY A 76 6.54 -5.25 0.16
N VAL A 77 7.06 -5.98 -0.82
CA VAL A 77 7.23 -5.47 -2.19
C VAL A 77 5.88 -5.48 -2.89
N ILE A 78 5.21 -4.33 -2.94
CA ILE A 78 3.89 -4.19 -3.57
C ILE A 78 4.07 -3.97 -5.08
N ILE A 79 3.44 -4.83 -5.88
CA ILE A 79 3.54 -4.79 -7.34
C ILE A 79 2.50 -3.85 -7.95
N LYS A 80 1.25 -4.00 -7.50
CA LYS A 80 0.09 -3.30 -8.08
C LYS A 80 -0.98 -3.10 -7.02
N VAL A 81 -1.71 -2.00 -7.13
CA VAL A 81 -2.87 -1.65 -6.30
C VAL A 81 -4.03 -1.27 -7.22
N LYS A 82 -5.26 -1.59 -6.80
CA LYS A 82 -6.49 -1.17 -7.45
C LYS A 82 -7.57 -0.94 -6.42
N TRP A 83 -8.27 0.18 -6.48
CA TRP A 83 -9.47 0.42 -5.68
C TRP A 83 -10.66 -0.34 -6.26
N LEU A 84 -11.43 -1.02 -5.40
CA LEU A 84 -12.70 -1.66 -5.76
C LEU A 84 -13.88 -0.72 -5.50
N ASN A 85 -13.76 0.13 -4.49
CA ASN A 85 -14.66 1.23 -4.17
C ASN A 85 -13.91 2.26 -3.31
N ASP A 86 -14.63 3.17 -2.66
CA ASP A 86 -14.03 4.25 -1.86
C ASP A 86 -13.34 3.79 -0.56
N GLU A 87 -13.62 2.58 -0.07
CA GLU A 87 -13.14 2.09 1.23
C GLU A 87 -12.33 0.79 1.13
N VAL A 88 -12.32 0.13 -0.02
CA VAL A 88 -11.70 -1.16 -0.24
C VAL A 88 -10.80 -1.10 -1.46
N PHE A 89 -9.53 -1.45 -1.26
CA PHE A 89 -8.58 -1.68 -2.35
C PHE A 89 -8.04 -3.10 -2.29
N ILE A 90 -7.59 -3.58 -3.44
CA ILE A 90 -6.86 -4.83 -3.58
C ILE A 90 -5.44 -4.55 -4.02
N PHE A 91 -4.54 -5.42 -3.60
CA PHE A 91 -3.14 -5.32 -3.97
C PHE A 91 -2.55 -6.70 -4.19
N LYS A 92 -1.49 -6.71 -4.99
CA LYS A 92 -0.64 -7.88 -5.22
C LYS A 92 0.76 -7.54 -4.77
N ASN A 93 1.37 -8.42 -4.00
CA ASN A 93 2.73 -8.25 -3.53
C ASN A 93 3.60 -9.46 -3.90
N SER A 94 4.90 -9.22 -3.94
CA SER A 94 5.91 -10.26 -4.10
C SER A 94 6.48 -10.62 -2.73
N GLY A 95 6.50 -11.90 -2.41
CA GLY A 95 7.28 -12.48 -1.30
C GLY A 95 8.70 -12.85 -1.73
N GLY A 96 9.28 -12.12 -2.69
CA GLY A 96 10.55 -12.45 -3.32
C GLY A 96 10.40 -13.45 -4.46
N ALA A 97 10.73 -14.72 -4.22
CA ALA A 97 10.64 -15.79 -5.23
C ALA A 97 9.24 -16.41 -5.38
N GLN A 98 8.31 -16.05 -4.50
CA GLN A 98 6.93 -16.53 -4.51
C GLN A 98 5.95 -15.35 -4.61
N ILE A 99 4.86 -15.55 -5.35
CA ILE A 99 3.76 -14.59 -5.31
C ILE A 99 2.85 -14.94 -4.15
N GLU A 100 2.58 -13.93 -3.35
CA GLU A 100 1.53 -14.01 -2.35
C GLU A 100 0.14 -13.84 -2.98
N PRO A 101 -0.90 -14.42 -2.36
CA PRO A 101 -2.26 -14.24 -2.84
C PRO A 101 -2.65 -12.76 -2.89
N ILE A 102 -3.58 -12.43 -3.78
CA ILE A 102 -4.20 -11.11 -3.82
C ILE A 102 -4.91 -10.88 -2.48
N ARG A 103 -4.73 -9.69 -1.92
CA ARG A 103 -5.33 -9.29 -0.65
C ARG A 103 -6.17 -8.03 -0.85
N ALA A 104 -7.30 -7.95 -0.16
CA ALA A 104 -8.11 -6.76 -0.02
C ALA A 104 -7.84 -6.10 1.33
N ILE A 105 -7.76 -4.77 1.34
CA ILE A 105 -7.77 -3.95 2.55
C ILE A 105 -9.05 -3.15 2.53
N HIS A 106 -9.84 -3.28 3.59
CA HIS A 106 -10.80 -2.26 3.95
C HIS A 106 -10.09 -1.25 4.85
N VAL A 107 -10.17 0.03 4.50
CA VAL A 107 -9.38 1.11 5.14
C VAL A 107 -9.59 1.26 6.66
N VAL A 108 -10.64 0.63 7.23
CA VAL A 108 -10.94 0.59 8.67
C VAL A 108 -11.08 -0.84 9.19
N LYS A 109 -11.70 -1.77 8.44
CA LYS A 109 -12.07 -3.09 8.96
C LYS A 109 -10.93 -4.12 8.92
N GLY A 110 -9.84 -3.86 8.19
CA GLY A 110 -8.68 -4.74 8.13
C GLY A 110 -8.47 -5.41 6.78
N ILE A 111 -8.02 -6.66 6.78
CA ILE A 111 -7.50 -7.38 5.61
C ILE A 111 -8.30 -8.66 5.30
N TYR A 112 -8.41 -8.98 4.02
CA TYR A 112 -8.94 -10.24 3.52
C TYR A 112 -7.99 -10.82 2.47
N THR A 113 -7.80 -12.14 2.48
CA THR A 113 -6.96 -12.85 1.50
C THR A 113 -7.85 -13.63 0.55
N TYR A 114 -7.74 -13.37 -0.75
CA TYR A 114 -8.49 -14.14 -1.75
C TYR A 114 -7.84 -15.53 -1.91
N PRO A 115 -8.60 -16.61 -1.70
CA PRO A 115 -8.06 -17.95 -1.85
C PRO A 115 -7.76 -18.27 -3.32
N ASN A 116 -6.71 -19.07 -3.57
CA ASN A 116 -6.33 -19.55 -4.90
C ASN A 116 -5.97 -18.42 -5.87
N THR A 117 -5.28 -17.39 -5.37
CA THR A 117 -4.83 -16.24 -6.17
C THR A 117 -3.31 -16.10 -6.25
N GLU A 118 -2.58 -17.15 -5.87
CA GLU A 118 -1.12 -17.25 -5.82
C GLU A 118 -0.49 -17.55 -7.20
N SER A 119 -0.89 -16.82 -8.24
CA SER A 119 -0.42 -17.02 -9.62
C SER A 119 0.11 -15.75 -10.27
N TYR A 120 1.21 -15.86 -11.04
CA TYR A 120 1.77 -14.75 -11.84
C TYR A 120 0.77 -14.19 -12.83
N SER A 121 -0.04 -15.05 -13.45
CA SER A 121 -1.01 -14.65 -14.49
C SER A 121 -2.24 -13.94 -13.94
N GLN A 122 -2.48 -13.99 -12.63
CA GLN A 122 -3.69 -13.43 -12.06
C GLN A 122 -3.58 -11.92 -11.88
N ASP A 123 -4.38 -11.18 -12.65
CA ASP A 123 -4.50 -9.74 -12.55
C ASP A 123 -5.54 -9.35 -11.48
N LEU A 124 -5.32 -8.21 -10.83
CA LEU A 124 -6.29 -7.56 -9.95
C LEU A 124 -7.64 -7.33 -10.66
N ASP A 125 -7.65 -7.15 -11.99
CA ASP A 125 -8.87 -6.98 -12.76
C ASP A 125 -9.80 -8.20 -12.80
N THR A 126 -9.29 -9.38 -12.42
CA THR A 126 -10.10 -10.59 -12.25
C THR A 126 -10.99 -10.54 -11.01
N ILE A 127 -10.63 -9.71 -10.03
CA ILE A 127 -11.39 -9.54 -8.79
C ILE A 127 -12.43 -8.44 -9.00
N LYS A 128 -13.71 -8.82 -8.82
CA LYS A 128 -14.86 -7.93 -8.99
C LYS A 128 -15.73 -7.81 -7.74
N GLU A 129 -15.60 -8.74 -6.82
CA GLU A 129 -16.43 -8.82 -5.62
C GLU A 129 -15.69 -8.25 -4.42
N ILE A 130 -16.39 -7.46 -3.62
CA ILE A 130 -15.88 -6.96 -2.35
C ILE A 130 -16.17 -8.01 -1.27
N PRO A 131 -15.17 -8.42 -0.47
CA PRO A 131 -15.37 -9.39 0.59
C PRO A 131 -16.34 -8.85 1.65
N ASN A 132 -17.19 -9.73 2.19
CA ASN A 132 -18.13 -9.39 3.25
C ASN A 132 -17.52 -9.49 4.66
N THR A 133 -16.28 -9.99 4.78
CA THR A 133 -15.61 -10.22 6.07
C THR A 133 -14.14 -9.86 5.94
N PHE A 134 -13.64 -9.10 6.92
CA PHE A 134 -12.24 -8.69 7.04
C PHE A 134 -11.74 -9.09 8.42
N THR A 135 -10.47 -9.46 8.50
CA THR A 135 -9.76 -9.72 9.75
C THR A 135 -9.00 -8.46 10.14
N GLU A 136 -9.04 -8.08 11.41
CA GLU A 136 -8.26 -6.94 11.90
C GLU A 136 -6.76 -7.14 11.61
N LEU A 137 -6.09 -6.04 11.23
CA LEU A 137 -4.65 -6.03 11.05
C LEU A 137 -4.00 -5.95 12.44
N SER A 138 -3.25 -6.99 12.80
CA SER A 138 -2.48 -7.09 14.04
C SER A 138 -1.24 -6.21 14.06
#